data_AF-A0A0C1FBP1-F1
#
_entry.id   AF-A0A0C1FBP1-F1
#
_cell.length_a   1.000
_cell.length_b   1.000
_cell.length_c   1.000
_cell.angle_alpha   90.00
_cell.angle_beta   90.00
_cell.angle_gamma   90.00
#
_symmetry.space_group_name_H-M   'P 1'
#
loop_
_entity.id
_entity.type
_entity.pdbx_description
1 polymer ?
#
loop_
_entity_poly.entity_id
_entity_poly.type
_entity_poly.pdbx_seq_one_letter_code
_entity_poly.pdbx_strand_id
1 'polypeptide(L)'
;MMFLSILIFTAVILFLFHQKKRREDETYAYSEMMLPTIATLVISAIFFNLASVVGNSAYSYLFDKKYDATVVAYEDLDESRMAVMEFKNDQNELLRKSVGYGSSDPIEIGKKIKVSYENGDRHVKVQSYSQQKVMVAFTVFFFLVFGLATLGMVLYVLDKDISFIFKIGVGFVMYLIFPAGMLFFIGVLSWVIWEYFQGRRDDMPIWALGICSLFVTILIPAFFGYLKMLFDKGSNLHDM
;
A
#
# COMPACT_ATOMS: atom_id res chain seq x y z
N MET A 1 23.18 2.80 0.12
CA MET A 1 22.68 2.73 1.51
C MET A 1 21.74 1.53 1.75
N MET A 2 20.74 1.28 0.90
CA MET A 2 19.73 0.22 1.12
C MET A 2 20.30 -1.21 1.32
N PHE A 3 21.29 -1.62 0.52
CA PHE A 3 21.94 -2.93 0.66
C PHE A 3 22.68 -3.11 2.00
N LEU A 4 23.28 -2.04 2.52
CA LEU A 4 23.96 -2.08 3.82
C LEU A 4 22.95 -2.29 4.96
N SER A 5 21.79 -1.61 4.90
CA SER A 5 20.73 -1.77 5.88
C SER A 5 20.13 -3.18 5.88
N ILE A 6 19.94 -3.78 4.70
CA ILE A 6 19.48 -5.17 4.55
C ILE A 6 20.49 -6.13 5.20
N LEU A 7 21.78 -5.95 4.90
CA LEU A 7 22.85 -6.82 5.44
C LEU A 7 22.99 -6.69 6.95
N ILE A 8 22.96 -5.47 7.50
CA ILE A 8 23.03 -5.24 8.95
C ILE A 8 21.84 -5.88 9.65
N PHE A 9 20.62 -5.67 9.15
CA PHE A 9 19.41 -6.22 9.75
C PHE A 9 19.42 -7.76 9.71
N THR A 10 19.81 -8.35 8.58
CA THR A 10 19.94 -9.81 8.44
C THR A 10 21.02 -10.34 9.38
N ALA A 11 22.18 -9.67 9.48
CA ALA A 11 23.27 -10.07 10.37
C ALA A 11 22.86 -10.02 11.86
N VAL A 12 22.09 -9.01 12.27
CA VAL A 12 21.57 -8.91 13.64
C VAL A 12 20.61 -10.05 13.95
N ILE A 13 19.69 -10.38 13.03
CA ILE A 13 18.76 -11.51 13.23
C ILE A 13 19.51 -12.84 13.29
N LEU A 14 20.49 -13.05 12.41
CA LEU A 14 21.30 -14.26 12.43
C LEU A 14 22.13 -14.38 13.71
N PHE A 15 22.69 -13.27 14.18
CA PHE A 15 23.41 -13.22 15.46
C PHE A 15 22.50 -13.59 16.64
N LEU A 16 21.27 -13.06 16.65
CA LEU A 16 20.27 -13.39 17.66
C LEU A 16 19.88 -14.89 17.60
N PHE A 17 19.60 -15.43 16.42
CA PHE A 17 19.33 -16.87 16.24
C PHE A 17 20.49 -17.74 16.71
N HIS A 18 21.72 -17.34 16.41
CA HIS A 18 22.92 -18.02 16.85
C HIS A 18 23.07 -17.99 18.38
N GLN A 19 22.76 -16.86 19.03
CA GLN A 19 22.74 -16.77 20.49
C GLN A 19 21.69 -17.67 21.13
N LYS A 20 20.48 -17.74 20.56
CA LYS A 20 19.41 -18.63 21.07
C LYS A 20 19.87 -20.08 21.01
N LYS A 21 20.30 -20.54 19.84
CA LYS A 21 20.69 -21.95 19.63
C LYS A 21 21.92 -22.35 20.45
N ARG A 22 22.85 -21.42 20.71
CA ARG A 22 23.97 -21.63 21.65
C ARG A 22 23.50 -21.88 23.09
N ARG A 23 22.33 -21.37 23.50
CA ARG A 23 21.76 -21.63 24.84
C ARG A 23 21.05 -22.99 24.92
N GLU A 24 20.64 -23.56 23.79
CA GLU A 24 19.90 -24.82 23.71
C GLU A 24 20.81 -26.06 23.51
N ASP A 25 22.14 -25.89 23.49
CA ASP A 25 23.16 -26.96 23.38
C ASP A 25 22.95 -27.95 22.22
N GLU A 26 22.28 -27.52 21.15
CA GLU A 26 22.06 -28.33 19.95
C GLU A 26 23.31 -28.38 19.05
N THR A 27 23.65 -29.58 18.58
CA THR A 27 24.83 -29.80 17.72
C THR A 27 24.55 -29.33 16.29
N TYR A 28 25.53 -28.63 15.68
CA TYR A 28 25.39 -27.93 14.40
C TYR A 28 25.07 -28.83 13.20
N ALA A 29 23.94 -28.58 12.54
CA ALA A 29 23.77 -28.84 11.11
C ALA A 29 23.63 -27.50 10.37
N TYR A 30 24.61 -27.15 9.54
CA TYR A 30 24.58 -25.90 8.73
C TYR A 30 23.34 -25.78 7.83
N SER A 31 22.71 -26.91 7.50
CA SER A 31 21.46 -26.97 6.73
C SER A 31 20.27 -26.33 7.46
N GLU A 32 20.21 -26.41 8.79
CA GLU A 32 19.08 -25.88 9.57
C GLU A 32 19.08 -24.36 9.69
N MET A 33 20.25 -23.71 9.56
CA MET A 33 20.34 -22.24 9.53
C MET A 33 20.09 -21.65 8.14
N MET A 34 20.16 -22.46 7.08
CA MET A 34 20.05 -21.97 5.71
C MET A 34 18.66 -21.41 5.41
N LEU A 35 17.61 -22.12 5.82
CA LEU A 35 16.21 -21.75 5.60
C LEU A 35 15.80 -20.45 6.33
N PRO A 36 16.07 -20.27 7.64
CA PRO A 36 15.76 -19.00 8.32
C PRO A 36 16.61 -17.84 7.79
N THR A 37 17.86 -18.10 7.36
CA THR A 37 18.70 -17.08 6.73
C THR A 37 18.11 -16.58 5.43
N ILE A 38 17.73 -17.48 4.53
CA ILE A 38 17.12 -17.14 3.24
C ILE A 38 15.78 -16.43 3.46
N ALA A 39 14.94 -16.94 4.35
CA ALA A 39 13.65 -16.33 4.66
C ALA A 39 13.82 -14.88 5.17
N THR A 40 14.76 -14.67 6.12
CA THR A 40 15.05 -13.34 6.66
C THR A 40 15.55 -12.40 5.57
N LEU A 41 16.44 -12.87 4.69
CA LEU A 41 17.01 -12.05 3.62
C LEU A 41 15.94 -11.64 2.59
N VAL A 42 15.06 -12.57 2.19
CA VAL A 42 13.95 -12.29 1.27
C VAL A 42 12.97 -11.29 1.87
N ILE A 43 12.54 -11.51 3.12
CA ILE A 43 11.63 -10.60 3.82
C ILE A 43 12.24 -9.21 3.94
N SER A 44 13.53 -9.13 4.30
CA SER A 44 14.25 -7.86 4.42
C SER A 44 14.39 -7.16 3.07
N ALA A 45 14.73 -7.88 2.02
CA ALA A 45 14.87 -7.31 0.67
C ALA A 45 13.54 -6.73 0.17
N ILE A 46 12.44 -7.46 0.33
CA ILE A 46 11.10 -6.99 -0.02
C ILE A 46 10.76 -5.75 0.83
N PHE A 47 11.03 -5.81 2.13
CA PHE A 47 10.73 -4.74 3.06
C PHE A 47 11.45 -3.43 2.71
N PHE A 48 12.77 -3.47 2.60
CA PHE A 48 13.57 -2.27 2.37
C PHE A 48 13.32 -1.65 0.98
N ASN A 49 13.02 -2.48 -0.03
CA ASN A 49 12.57 -1.97 -1.33
C ASN A 49 11.25 -1.21 -1.21
N LEU A 50 10.23 -1.81 -0.60
CA LEU A 50 8.94 -1.15 -0.37
C LEU A 50 9.09 0.11 0.50
N ALA A 51 9.87 0.04 1.57
CA ALA A 51 10.16 1.18 2.44
C ALA A 51 10.87 2.32 1.69
N SER A 52 11.73 2.01 0.71
CA SER A 52 12.38 3.04 -0.11
C SER A 52 11.40 3.74 -1.04
N VAL A 53 10.50 2.99 -1.69
CA VAL A 53 9.49 3.54 -2.60
C VAL A 53 8.53 4.43 -1.83
N VAL A 54 8.02 3.90 -0.72
CA VAL A 54 7.07 4.58 0.14
C VAL A 54 7.72 5.78 0.83
N GLY A 55 8.94 5.62 1.35
CA GLY A 55 9.71 6.65 2.03
C GLY A 55 10.07 7.81 1.11
N ASN A 56 10.55 7.54 -0.11
CA ASN A 56 10.82 8.59 -1.10
C ASN A 56 9.55 9.37 -1.45
N SER A 57 8.43 8.67 -1.56
CA SER A 57 7.17 9.31 -1.89
C SER A 57 6.63 10.16 -0.73
N ALA A 58 6.72 9.65 0.51
CA ALA A 58 6.37 10.41 1.70
C ALA A 58 7.30 11.63 1.91
N TYR A 59 8.61 11.47 1.65
CA TYR A 59 9.58 12.55 1.70
C TYR A 59 9.25 13.64 0.68
N SER A 60 9.04 13.25 -0.60
CA SER A 60 8.63 14.19 -1.65
C SER A 60 7.33 14.92 -1.29
N TYR A 61 6.40 14.25 -0.61
CA TYR A 61 5.15 14.87 -0.19
C TYR A 61 5.31 15.93 0.91
N LEU A 62 6.15 15.66 1.91
CA LEU A 62 6.36 16.53 3.06
C LEU A 62 7.29 17.70 2.75
N PHE A 63 8.29 17.47 1.89
CA PHE A 63 9.40 18.40 1.72
C PHE A 63 9.49 19.02 0.32
N ASP A 64 8.80 18.48 -0.70
CA ASP A 64 8.80 19.14 -2.01
C ASP A 64 8.01 20.44 -1.95
N LYS A 65 8.50 21.43 -2.71
CA LYS A 65 7.80 22.68 -2.95
C LYS A 65 6.55 22.45 -3.78
N LYS A 66 5.47 23.11 -3.37
CA LYS A 66 4.14 22.96 -3.97
C LYS A 66 3.78 24.25 -4.68
N TYR A 67 3.46 24.14 -5.96
CA TYR A 67 3.04 25.27 -6.79
C TYR A 67 1.58 25.08 -7.23
N ASP A 68 0.83 26.18 -7.29
CA ASP A 68 -0.49 26.18 -7.87
C ASP A 68 -0.35 26.28 -9.39
N ALA A 69 -0.69 25.20 -10.10
CA ALA A 69 -0.66 25.12 -11.55
C ALA A 69 -2.08 25.18 -12.13
N THR A 70 -2.19 25.76 -13.32
CA THR A 70 -3.45 25.80 -14.08
C THR A 70 -3.29 24.94 -15.33
N VAL A 71 -4.27 24.10 -15.63
CA VAL A 71 -4.29 23.32 -16.88
C VAL A 71 -4.59 24.27 -18.04
N VAL A 72 -3.67 24.41 -18.98
CA VAL A 72 -3.79 25.37 -20.10
C VAL A 72 -4.01 24.70 -21.45
N ALA A 73 -3.49 23.50 -21.65
CA ALA A 73 -3.61 22.79 -22.92
C ALA A 73 -3.53 21.27 -22.73
N TYR A 74 -3.77 20.56 -23.83
CA TYR A 74 -3.54 19.13 -23.95
C TYR A 74 -2.55 18.88 -25.07
N GLU A 75 -1.62 17.97 -24.81
CA GLU A 75 -0.71 17.42 -25.81
C GLU A 75 -1.16 16.00 -26.11
N ASP A 76 -1.59 15.76 -27.35
CA ASP A 76 -1.97 14.43 -27.82
C ASP A 76 -0.67 13.66 -28.12
N LEU A 77 -0.39 12.62 -27.33
CA LEU A 77 0.58 11.58 -27.66
C LEU A 77 -0.18 10.35 -28.14
N ASP A 78 0.40 9.57 -29.06
CA ASP A 78 -0.25 8.55 -29.90
C ASP A 78 -1.39 7.72 -29.25
N GLU A 79 -1.30 7.40 -27.95
CA GLU A 79 -2.33 6.66 -27.20
C GLU A 79 -2.85 7.37 -25.93
N SER A 80 -2.38 8.58 -25.60
CA SER A 80 -2.79 9.29 -24.38
C SER A 80 -2.75 10.81 -24.49
N ARG A 81 -3.76 11.48 -23.93
CA ARG A 81 -3.78 12.94 -23.79
C ARG A 81 -3.04 13.35 -22.52
N MET A 82 -1.96 14.12 -22.67
CA MET A 82 -1.23 14.68 -21.53
C MET A 82 -1.67 16.13 -21.28
N ALA A 83 -2.06 16.43 -20.05
CA ALA A 83 -2.38 17.81 -19.67
C ALA A 83 -1.08 18.64 -19.59
N VAL A 84 -1.07 19.80 -20.24
CA VAL A 84 -0.01 20.81 -20.12
C VAL A 84 -0.43 21.82 -19.05
N MET A 85 0.44 21.99 -18.07
CA MET A 85 0.20 22.82 -16.89
C MET A 85 1.11 24.04 -16.90
N GLU A 86 0.54 25.18 -16.54
CA GLU A 86 1.24 26.44 -16.38
C GLU A 86 1.30 26.81 -14.89
N PHE A 87 2.50 27.05 -14.37
CA PHE A 87 2.73 27.45 -12.98
C PHE A 87 3.89 28.44 -12.89
N LYS A 88 3.92 29.21 -11.79
CA LYS A 88 5.02 30.13 -11.48
C LYS A 88 6.00 29.45 -10.52
N ASN A 89 7.29 29.46 -10.86
CA ASN A 89 8.35 28.98 -9.98
C ASN A 89 8.70 30.03 -8.90
N ASP A 90 9.63 29.69 -8.01
CA ASP A 90 10.15 30.59 -6.97
C ASP A 90 10.79 31.88 -7.53
N GLN A 91 11.23 31.86 -8.80
CA GLN A 91 11.79 33.02 -9.51
C GLN A 91 10.71 33.84 -10.23
N ASN A 92 9.43 33.52 -10.02
CA ASN A 92 8.27 34.13 -10.66
C ASN A 92 8.26 33.96 -12.20
N GLU A 93 9.02 32.99 -12.71
CA GLU A 93 9.03 32.60 -14.11
C GLU A 93 7.87 31.66 -14.38
N LEU A 94 7.21 31.86 -15.52
CA LEU A 94 6.04 31.12 -15.93
C LEU A 94 6.48 29.90 -16.74
N LEU A 95 6.37 28.72 -16.13
CA LEU A 95 6.80 27.46 -16.71
C LEU A 95 5.59 26.67 -17.23
N ARG A 96 5.72 26.15 -18.45
CA ARG A 96 4.77 25.21 -19.06
C ARG A 96 5.39 23.84 -19.15
N LYS A 97 4.76 22.84 -18.51
CA LYS A 97 5.25 21.47 -18.49
C LYS A 97 4.08 20.49 -18.52
N SER A 98 4.28 19.36 -19.20
CA SER A 98 3.30 18.27 -19.26
C SER A 98 3.37 17.39 -18.01
N VAL A 99 2.23 16.78 -17.68
CA VAL A 99 2.14 15.77 -16.63
C VAL A 99 2.75 14.46 -17.16
N GLY A 100 3.55 13.78 -16.33
CA GLY A 100 4.20 12.51 -16.70
C GLY A 100 3.27 11.30 -16.79
N TYR A 101 1.95 11.49 -16.78
CA TYR A 101 0.97 10.42 -16.90
C TYR A 101 -0.28 10.90 -17.65
N GLY A 102 -0.75 10.10 -18.61
CA GLY A 102 -2.03 10.31 -19.27
C GLY A 102 -3.17 9.95 -18.33
N SER A 103 -4.18 10.82 -18.20
CA SER A 103 -5.38 10.55 -17.41
C SER A 103 -6.49 10.03 -18.31
N SER A 104 -7.11 8.91 -17.93
CA SER A 104 -8.29 8.36 -18.62
C SER A 104 -9.54 9.23 -18.45
N ASP A 105 -9.59 10.05 -17.39
CA ASP A 105 -10.54 11.16 -17.26
C ASP A 105 -9.79 12.50 -17.49
N PRO A 106 -10.11 13.25 -18.55
CA PRO A 106 -9.44 14.50 -18.85
C PRO A 106 -9.75 15.55 -17.78
N ILE A 107 -8.70 16.16 -17.23
CA ILE A 107 -8.82 17.25 -16.26
C ILE A 107 -9.28 18.54 -16.95
N GLU A 108 -10.37 19.15 -16.51
CA GLU A 108 -10.89 20.37 -17.16
C GLU A 108 -9.83 21.49 -17.30
N ILE A 109 -9.79 22.11 -18.49
CA ILE A 109 -8.94 23.27 -18.77
C ILE A 109 -9.35 24.42 -17.84
N GLY A 110 -8.38 25.11 -17.25
CA GLY A 110 -8.60 26.18 -16.28
C GLY A 110 -8.70 25.71 -14.82
N LYS A 111 -8.70 24.39 -14.56
CA LYS A 111 -8.68 23.86 -13.19
C LYS A 111 -7.33 24.13 -12.54
N LYS A 112 -7.35 24.65 -11.31
CA LYS A 112 -6.17 24.84 -10.47
C LYS A 112 -5.85 23.56 -9.71
N ILE A 113 -4.61 23.10 -9.81
CA ILE A 113 -4.14 21.85 -9.21
C ILE A 113 -2.77 22.10 -8.59
N LYS A 114 -2.52 21.48 -7.44
CA LYS A 114 -1.20 21.55 -6.80
C LYS A 114 -0.25 20.56 -7.47
N VAL A 115 0.91 21.07 -7.85
CA VAL A 115 1.97 20.29 -8.48
C VAL A 115 3.28 20.43 -7.72
N SER A 116 4.06 19.35 -7.74
CA SER A 116 5.47 19.38 -7.32
C SER A 116 6.35 19.49 -8.56
N TYR A 117 7.33 20.40 -8.50
CA TYR A 117 8.32 20.60 -9.55
C TYR A 117 9.69 20.89 -8.92
N GLU A 118 10.70 20.13 -9.34
CA GLU A 118 12.11 20.38 -9.02
C GLU A 118 12.86 20.86 -10.27
N ASN A 119 13.79 21.81 -10.10
CA ASN A 119 14.54 22.39 -11.21
C ASN A 119 15.38 21.30 -11.90
N GLY A 120 15.01 20.95 -13.14
CA GLY A 120 15.63 19.86 -13.91
C GLY A 120 14.66 18.75 -14.31
N ASP A 121 13.46 18.71 -13.72
CA ASP A 121 12.44 17.72 -14.09
C ASP A 121 11.86 18.01 -15.49
N ARG A 122 11.75 16.93 -16.29
CA ARG A 122 11.12 16.98 -17.62
C ARG A 122 9.60 17.01 -17.56
N HIS A 123 9.02 16.43 -16.50
CA HIS A 123 7.58 16.31 -16.31
C HIS A 123 7.18 16.76 -14.92
N VAL A 124 5.96 17.29 -14.80
CA VAL A 124 5.41 17.76 -13.54
C VAL A 124 4.64 16.64 -12.84
N LYS A 125 4.86 16.48 -11.53
CA LYS A 125 4.14 15.51 -10.71
C LYS A 125 2.87 16.16 -10.16
N VAL A 126 1.73 15.70 -10.64
CA VAL A 126 0.42 16.13 -10.14
C VAL A 126 0.14 15.44 -8.82
N GLN A 127 -0.18 16.22 -7.81
CA GLN A 127 -0.48 15.71 -6.49
C GLN A 127 -2.01 15.62 -6.31
N SER A 128 -2.60 14.45 -6.62
CA SER A 128 -4.02 14.20 -6.33
C SER A 128 -4.24 13.94 -4.84
N TYR A 129 -5.14 14.72 -4.22
CA TYR A 129 -5.47 14.61 -2.78
C TYR A 129 -5.97 13.22 -2.36
N SER A 130 -6.61 12.48 -3.28
CA SER A 130 -7.05 11.10 -3.04
C SER A 130 -5.87 10.11 -3.00
N GLN A 131 -4.95 10.22 -3.96
CA GLN A 131 -3.74 9.39 -4.02
C GLN A 131 -2.82 9.64 -2.80
N GLN A 132 -2.78 10.86 -2.29
CA GLN A 132 -2.02 11.24 -1.09
C GLN A 132 -2.48 10.50 0.16
N LYS A 133 -3.80 10.42 0.41
CA LYS A 133 -4.33 9.72 1.59
C LYS A 133 -4.04 8.22 1.55
N VAL A 134 -4.19 7.62 0.38
CA VAL A 134 -3.92 6.19 0.18
C VAL A 134 -2.44 5.89 0.43
N MET A 135 -1.54 6.73 -0.06
CA MET A 135 -0.10 6.52 0.11
C MET A 135 0.36 6.65 1.56
N VAL A 136 -0.15 7.67 2.29
CA VAL A 136 0.14 7.82 3.73
C VAL A 136 -0.44 6.66 4.53
N ALA A 137 -1.69 6.26 4.25
CA ALA A 137 -2.31 5.11 4.90
C ALA A 137 -1.50 3.83 4.67
N PHE A 138 -1.06 3.59 3.44
CA PHE A 138 -0.23 2.43 3.10
C PHE A 138 1.13 2.49 3.81
N THR A 139 1.73 3.67 3.92
CA THR A 139 2.99 3.89 4.66
C THR A 139 2.85 3.49 6.11
N VAL A 140 1.84 4.03 6.80
CA VAL A 140 1.60 3.77 8.22
C VAL A 140 1.29 2.29 8.45
N PHE A 141 0.43 1.71 7.61
CA PHE A 141 0.10 0.30 7.64
C PHE A 141 1.36 -0.58 7.49
N PHE A 142 2.23 -0.23 6.55
CA PHE A 142 3.45 -0.99 6.29
C PHE A 142 4.44 -0.95 7.45
N PHE A 143 4.65 0.23 8.04
CA PHE A 143 5.48 0.37 9.24
C PHE A 143 4.89 -0.37 10.45
N LEU A 144 3.57 -0.40 10.59
CA LEU A 144 2.89 -1.14 11.65
C LEU A 144 3.09 -2.65 11.52
N VAL A 145 2.88 -3.20 10.31
CA VAL A 145 3.07 -4.63 10.04
C VAL A 145 4.54 -5.03 10.26
N PHE A 146 5.48 -4.21 9.80
CA PHE A 146 6.91 -4.47 10.01
C PHE A 146 7.32 -4.36 11.48
N GLY A 147 6.82 -3.34 12.19
CA GLY A 147 7.05 -3.21 13.64
C GLY A 147 6.57 -4.45 14.39
N LEU A 148 5.40 -4.98 14.06
CA LEU A 148 4.89 -6.22 14.64
C LEU A 148 5.74 -7.45 14.27
N ALA A 149 6.17 -7.56 13.01
CA ALA A 149 7.00 -8.68 12.55
C ALA A 149 8.39 -8.68 13.22
N THR A 150 9.02 -7.51 13.32
CA THR A 150 10.32 -7.35 13.98
C THR A 150 10.24 -7.61 15.47
N LEU A 151 9.20 -7.09 16.15
CA LEU A 151 8.94 -7.40 17.56
C LEU A 151 8.68 -8.90 17.75
N GLY A 152 7.98 -9.54 16.81
CA GLY A 152 7.72 -10.98 16.78
C GLY A 152 9.01 -11.80 16.71
N MET A 153 9.90 -11.45 15.78
CA MET A 153 11.21 -12.10 15.67
C MET A 153 12.05 -11.92 16.94
N VAL A 154 12.07 -10.71 17.52
CA VAL A 154 12.84 -10.45 18.75
C VAL A 154 12.29 -11.27 19.92
N LEU A 155 10.98 -11.34 20.11
CA LEU A 155 10.37 -12.14 21.17
C LEU A 155 10.56 -13.64 20.94
N TYR A 156 10.50 -14.11 19.69
CA TYR A 156 10.80 -15.49 19.31
C TYR A 156 12.22 -15.90 19.72
N VAL A 157 13.20 -15.03 19.46
CA VAL A 157 14.60 -15.28 19.83
C VAL A 157 14.79 -15.24 21.35
N LEU A 158 14.11 -14.32 22.04
CA LEU A 158 14.18 -14.21 23.51
C LEU A 158 13.40 -15.32 24.25
N ASP A 159 12.82 -16.28 23.52
CA ASP A 159 11.97 -17.34 24.03
C ASP A 159 10.84 -16.83 24.92
N LYS A 160 10.36 -15.63 24.60
CA LYS A 160 9.23 -15.00 25.27
C LYS A 160 7.94 -15.38 24.57
N ASP A 161 6.85 -15.41 25.33
CA ASP A 161 5.53 -15.76 24.80
C ASP A 161 5.15 -14.88 23.60
N ILE A 162 5.00 -15.52 22.45
CA ILE A 162 4.64 -14.90 21.16
C ILE A 162 3.11 -14.87 20.99
N SER A 163 2.36 -15.52 21.89
CA SER A 163 0.89 -15.59 21.82
C SER A 163 0.26 -14.20 21.73
N PHE A 164 0.85 -13.19 22.37
CA PHE A 164 0.39 -11.81 22.29
C PHE A 164 0.48 -11.22 20.88
N ILE A 165 1.64 -11.38 20.20
CA ILE A 165 1.83 -10.88 18.84
C ILE A 165 0.98 -11.66 17.85
N PHE A 166 0.89 -12.97 18.02
CA PHE A 166 0.03 -13.79 17.17
C PHE A 166 -1.44 -13.41 17.32
N LYS A 167 -1.92 -13.14 18.54
CA LYS A 167 -3.28 -12.62 18.79
C LYS A 167 -3.50 -11.26 18.14
N ILE A 168 -2.53 -10.35 18.21
CA ILE A 168 -2.60 -9.06 17.52
C ILE A 168 -2.64 -9.26 16.01
N GLY A 169 -1.78 -10.11 15.45
CA GLY A 169 -1.73 -10.38 14.01
C GLY A 169 -3.02 -10.99 13.49
N VAL A 170 -3.52 -12.05 14.14
CA VAL A 170 -4.80 -12.69 13.80
C VAL A 170 -5.95 -11.72 13.99
N GLY A 171 -5.96 -10.94 15.07
CA GLY A 171 -6.92 -9.87 15.29
C GLY A 171 -6.90 -8.86 14.15
N PHE A 172 -5.72 -8.37 13.76
CA PHE A 172 -5.57 -7.43 12.67
C PHE A 172 -6.08 -7.98 11.32
N VAL A 173 -5.76 -9.23 11.00
CA VAL A 173 -6.25 -9.86 9.77
C VAL A 173 -7.78 -9.99 9.80
N MET A 174 -8.34 -10.45 10.91
CA MET A 174 -9.78 -10.68 11.04
C MET A 174 -10.58 -9.37 11.13
N TYR A 175 -10.13 -8.40 11.93
CA TYR A 175 -10.88 -7.16 12.16
C TYR A 175 -10.64 -6.09 11.08
N LEU A 176 -9.52 -6.13 10.35
CA LEU A 176 -9.18 -5.11 9.37
C LEU A 176 -9.06 -5.66 7.95
N ILE A 177 -8.17 -6.63 7.70
CA ILE A 177 -7.85 -7.07 6.34
C ILE A 177 -9.05 -7.77 5.68
N PHE A 178 -9.66 -8.71 6.40
CA PHE A 178 -10.77 -9.49 5.87
C PHE A 178 -12.02 -8.65 5.55
N PRO A 179 -12.53 -7.78 6.46
CA PRO A 179 -13.67 -6.93 6.15
C PRO A 179 -13.34 -5.86 5.10
N ALA A 180 -12.11 -5.31 5.10
CA ALA A 180 -11.69 -4.39 4.05
C ALA A 180 -11.63 -5.08 2.69
N GLY A 181 -11.14 -6.33 2.63
CA GLY A 181 -11.13 -7.14 1.42
C GLY A 181 -12.54 -7.42 0.90
N MET A 182 -13.46 -7.81 1.78
CA MET A 182 -14.87 -7.99 1.43
C MET A 182 -15.49 -6.71 0.85
N LEU A 183 -15.29 -5.56 1.51
CA LEU A 183 -15.77 -4.26 1.02
C LEU A 183 -15.15 -3.90 -0.33
N PHE A 184 -13.86 -4.16 -0.51
CA PHE A 184 -13.18 -3.93 -1.78
C PHE A 184 -13.81 -4.74 -2.92
N PHE A 185 -14.05 -6.03 -2.70
CA PHE A 185 -14.71 -6.88 -3.70
C PHE A 185 -16.15 -6.45 -3.97
N ILE A 186 -16.92 -6.10 -2.94
CA ILE A 186 -18.27 -5.55 -3.13
C ILE A 186 -18.19 -4.28 -3.99
N GLY A 187 -17.32 -3.34 -3.63
CA GLY A 187 -17.16 -2.07 -4.34
C GLY A 187 -16.74 -2.24 -5.80
N VAL A 188 -15.72 -3.05 -6.08
CA VAL A 188 -15.23 -3.30 -7.45
C VAL A 188 -16.29 -3.99 -8.29
N LEU A 189 -16.92 -5.05 -7.77
CA LEU A 189 -17.93 -5.79 -8.53
C LEU A 189 -19.19 -4.93 -8.76
N SER A 190 -19.64 -4.16 -7.76
CA SER A 190 -20.73 -3.20 -7.92
C SER A 190 -20.39 -2.10 -8.93
N TRP A 191 -19.16 -1.59 -8.94
CA TRP A 191 -18.70 -0.62 -9.93
C TRP A 191 -18.74 -1.20 -11.35
N VAL A 192 -18.25 -2.42 -11.54
CA VAL A 192 -18.27 -3.10 -12.84
C VAL A 192 -19.71 -3.29 -13.35
N ILE A 193 -20.63 -3.69 -12.48
CA ILE A 193 -22.06 -3.83 -12.82
C ILE A 193 -22.65 -2.47 -13.22
N TRP A 194 -22.36 -1.42 -12.45
CA TRP A 194 -22.84 -0.06 -12.73
C TRP A 194 -22.34 0.47 -14.08
N GLU A 195 -21.05 0.28 -14.37
CA GLU A 195 -20.41 0.73 -15.61
C GLU A 195 -20.94 0.02 -16.85
N TYR A 196 -21.29 -1.27 -16.71
CA TYR A 196 -22.00 -2.03 -17.75
C TYR A 196 -23.38 -1.42 -18.05
N PHE A 197 -24.18 -1.12 -17.01
CA PHE A 197 -25.50 -0.52 -17.20
C PHE A 197 -25.46 0.90 -17.80
N GLN A 198 -24.34 1.61 -17.65
CA GLN A 198 -24.13 2.91 -18.31
C GLN A 198 -23.74 2.80 -19.80
N GLY A 199 -23.61 1.60 -20.36
CA GLY A 199 -23.17 1.40 -21.75
C GLY A 199 -21.72 1.81 -22.00
N ARG A 200 -20.94 2.06 -20.95
CA ARG A 200 -19.51 2.37 -21.03
C ARG A 200 -18.63 1.14 -21.28
N ARG A 201 -19.21 -0.06 -21.11
CA ARG A 201 -18.54 -1.35 -21.20
C ARG A 201 -19.38 -2.38 -21.96
N ASP A 202 -19.57 -2.12 -23.24
CA ASP A 202 -20.46 -2.90 -24.14
C ASP A 202 -19.83 -4.24 -24.62
N ASP A 203 -18.56 -4.46 -24.31
CA ASP A 203 -17.76 -5.63 -24.67
C ASP A 203 -17.85 -6.78 -23.64
N MET A 204 -18.51 -6.57 -22.50
CA MET A 204 -18.58 -7.57 -21.43
C MET A 204 -19.70 -8.60 -21.69
N PRO A 205 -19.40 -9.91 -21.68
CA PRO A 205 -20.42 -10.91 -21.96
C PRO A 205 -21.41 -11.02 -20.79
N ILE A 206 -22.69 -11.18 -21.11
CA ILE A 206 -23.80 -11.12 -20.13
C ILE A 206 -23.69 -12.14 -19.00
N TRP A 207 -23.05 -13.30 -19.24
CA TRP A 207 -22.82 -14.31 -18.21
C TRP A 207 -21.83 -13.85 -17.13
N ALA A 208 -20.84 -13.02 -17.48
CA ALA A 208 -19.89 -12.46 -16.52
C ALA A 208 -20.60 -11.49 -15.56
N LEU A 209 -21.58 -10.73 -16.06
CA LEU A 209 -22.41 -9.86 -15.24
C LEU A 209 -23.29 -10.66 -14.28
N GLY A 210 -23.85 -11.77 -14.74
CA GLY A 210 -24.60 -12.71 -13.88
C GLY A 210 -23.75 -13.22 -12.71
N ILE A 211 -22.50 -13.63 -12.97
CA ILE A 211 -21.57 -14.09 -11.93
C ILE A 211 -21.22 -12.95 -10.96
N CYS A 212 -20.92 -11.75 -11.47
CA CYS A 212 -20.59 -10.60 -10.64
C CYS A 212 -21.75 -10.21 -9.73
N SER A 213 -22.98 -10.17 -10.27
CA SER A 213 -24.20 -9.86 -9.52
C SER A 213 -24.49 -10.89 -8.44
N LEU A 214 -24.36 -12.18 -8.76
CA LEU A 214 -24.51 -13.27 -7.80
C LEU A 214 -23.48 -13.15 -6.67
N PHE A 215 -22.21 -12.89 -7.00
CA PHE A 215 -21.15 -12.71 -6.00
C PHE A 215 -21.46 -11.54 -5.07
N VAL A 216 -21.82 -10.37 -5.59
CA VAL A 216 -22.19 -9.21 -4.77
C VAL A 216 -23.39 -9.53 -3.87
N THR A 217 -24.41 -10.18 -4.42
CA THR A 217 -25.64 -10.54 -3.68
C THR A 217 -25.36 -11.49 -2.52
N ILE A 218 -24.42 -12.41 -2.65
CA ILE A 218 -24.00 -13.33 -1.57
C ILE A 218 -23.03 -12.64 -0.61
N LEU A 219 -22.14 -11.80 -1.13
CA LEU A 219 -21.05 -11.20 -0.37
C LEU A 219 -21.54 -10.10 0.59
N ILE A 220 -22.58 -9.34 0.22
CA ILE A 220 -23.19 -8.33 1.10
C ILE A 220 -23.73 -8.95 2.41
N PRO A 221 -24.63 -9.95 2.39
CA PRO A 221 -25.12 -10.57 3.62
C PRO A 221 -24.01 -11.33 4.36
N ALA A 222 -23.05 -11.93 3.65
CA ALA A 222 -21.88 -12.53 4.28
C ALA A 222 -21.03 -11.49 5.05
N PHE A 223 -20.85 -10.29 4.49
CA PHE A 223 -20.15 -9.19 5.15
C PHE A 223 -20.90 -8.70 6.39
N PHE A 224 -22.22 -8.50 6.31
CA PHE A 224 -23.01 -8.12 7.48
C PHE A 224 -23.03 -9.21 8.55
N GLY A 225 -23.13 -10.48 8.16
CA GLY A 225 -23.02 -11.61 9.08
C GLY A 225 -21.64 -11.67 9.76
N TYR A 226 -20.57 -11.40 9.01
CA TYR A 226 -19.22 -11.33 9.53
C TYR A 226 -19.04 -10.17 10.52
N LEU A 227 -19.50 -8.97 10.18
CA LEU A 227 -19.49 -7.82 11.10
C LEU A 227 -20.28 -8.13 12.37
N LYS A 228 -21.48 -8.70 12.24
CA LYS A 228 -22.29 -9.09 13.41
C LYS A 228 -21.53 -10.06 14.31
N MET A 229 -20.88 -11.08 13.74
CA MET A 229 -20.05 -12.02 14.50
C MET A 229 -18.90 -11.32 15.23
N LEU A 230 -18.25 -10.33 14.60
CA LEU A 230 -17.16 -9.57 15.23
C LEU A 230 -17.66 -8.67 16.36
N PHE A 231 -18.81 -8.01 16.20
CA PHE A 231 -19.38 -7.13 17.23
C PHE A 231 -19.97 -7.91 18.41
N ASP A 232 -20.66 -9.03 18.16
CA ASP A 232 -21.20 -9.91 19.23
C ASP A 232 -20.06 -10.55 20.04
N LYS A 233 -18.90 -10.80 19.42
CA LYS A 233 -17.72 -11.32 20.13
C LYS A 233 -17.00 -10.23 20.93
N GLY A 234 -17.12 -8.97 20.52
CA GLY A 234 -16.59 -7.80 21.23
C GLY A 234 -17.39 -7.42 22.47
N SER A 235 -18.72 -7.60 22.49
CA SER A 235 -19.54 -7.34 23.68
C SER A 235 -19.27 -8.34 24.80
N ASN A 236 -19.09 -9.62 24.46
CA ASN A 236 -18.78 -10.69 25.43
C ASN A 236 -17.39 -10.56 26.09
N LEU A 237 -16.49 -9.73 25.54
CA LEU A 237 -15.17 -9.47 26.14
C LEU A 237 -15.19 -8.32 27.16
N HIS A 238 -16.29 -7.57 27.24
CA HIS A 238 -16.47 -6.44 28.14
C HIS A 238 -17.20 -6.81 29.44
N ASP A 239 -17.75 -8.03 29.51
CA ASP A 239 -18.47 -8.63 30.64
C ASP A 239 -17.65 -9.71 31.39
N MET A 240 -16.33 -9.80 31.13
CA MET A 240 -15.35 -10.58 31.90
C MET A 240 -14.28 -9.66 32.50
#